data_AF-A0AAP2E3Y4-F1
#
_entry.id   AF-A0AAP2E3Y4-F1
#
_cell.length_a   1.000
_cell.length_b   1.000
_cell.length_c   1.000
_cell.angle_alpha   90.00
_cell.angle_beta   90.00
_cell.angle_gamma   90.00
#
_symmetry.space_group_name_H-M   'P 1'
#
loop_
_entity.id
_entity.type
_entity.pdbx_description
1 polymer ?
#
loop_
_entity_poly.entity_id
_entity_poly.type
_entity_poly.pdbx_seq_one_letter_code
_entity_poly.pdbx_strand_id
1 'polypeptide(L)' 'YTIDDLNVRLLSELKEIAEGMGIKNAKKLAKQDLVYKILDQQAVSAEDVAPAPKKASAQEAEPERKMRPRRRENVA' A
#
# COMPACT_ATOMS: atom_id res chain seq x y z
N TYR A 1 -10.90 9.52 4.16
CA TYR A 1 -11.33 10.17 2.89
C TYR A 1 -11.47 9.10 1.83
N THR A 2 -12.46 9.20 0.93
CA THR A 2 -12.58 8.25 -0.19
C THR A 2 -11.78 8.70 -1.41
N ILE A 3 -11.57 7.80 -2.37
CA ILE A 3 -10.86 8.10 -3.63
C ILE A 3 -11.53 9.24 -4.41
N ASP A 4 -12.87 9.27 -4.43
CA ASP A 4 -13.64 10.28 -5.14
C ASP A 4 -13.53 11.65 -4.45
N ASP A 5 -13.60 11.67 -3.11
CA ASP A 5 -13.42 12.90 -2.31
C ASP A 5 -12.06 13.54 -2.57
N LEU A 6 -11.01 12.73 -2.67
CA LEU A 6 -9.65 13.22 -2.88
C LEU A 6 -9.43 13.68 -4.34
N ASN A 7 -10.10 13.06 -5.31
CA ASN A 7 -9.99 13.45 -6.72
C ASN A 7 -10.64 14.80 -7.04
N VAL A 8 -11.71 15.18 -6.33
CA VAL A 8 -12.39 16.48 -6.53
C VAL A 8 -11.72 17.63 -5.78
N ARG A 9 -10.94 17.34 -4.73
CA ARG A 9 -10.20 18.35 -3.96
C ARG A 9 -9.12 19.06 -4.77
N LEU A 10 -8.77 20.27 -4.36
CA LEU A 10 -7.68 21.03 -4.94
C LEU A 10 -6.32 20.44 -4.53
N LEU A 11 -5.31 20.62 -5.38
CA LEU A 11 -3.95 20.17 -5.08
C LEU A 11 -3.43 20.78 -3.76
N SER A 12 -3.76 22.04 -3.48
CA SER A 12 -3.39 22.72 -2.24
C SER A 12 -4.00 22.06 -1.00
N GLU A 13 -5.29 21.70 -1.07
CA GLU A 13 -5.98 21.00 0.03
C GLU A 13 -5.40 19.60 0.24
N LEU A 14 -5.10 18.88 -0.84
CA LEU A 14 -4.45 17.57 -0.74
C LEU A 14 -3.06 17.68 -0.09
N LYS A 15 -2.31 18.76 -0.35
CA LYS A 15 -1.00 18.99 0.28
C LYS A 15 -1.15 19.24 1.78
N GLU A 16 -2.14 20.01 2.19
CA GLU A 16 -2.42 20.25 3.61
C GLU A 16 -2.81 18.96 4.35
N ILE A 17 -3.69 18.15 3.74
CA ILE A 17 -4.06 16.84 4.30
C ILE A 17 -2.83 15.93 4.43
N ALA A 18 -2.01 15.86 3.37
CA ALA A 18 -0.80 15.05 3.37
C ALA A 18 0.22 15.50 4.42
N GLU A 19 0.39 16.82 4.62
CA GLU A 19 1.24 17.38 5.67
C GLU A 19 0.69 17.05 7.06
N GLY A 20 -0.62 17.17 7.29
CA GLY A 20 -1.28 16.78 8.54
C GLY A 20 -1.15 15.29 8.86
N MET A 21 -1.05 14.44 7.84
CA MET A 21 -0.81 13.00 7.97
C MET A 21 0.69 12.61 8.04
N GLY A 22 1.61 13.58 7.98
CA GLY A 22 3.06 13.33 8.08
C GLY A 22 3.72 12.83 6.79
N ILE A 23 3.06 12.95 5.64
CA ILE A 23 3.59 12.54 4.33
C ILE A 23 4.68 13.53 3.88
N LYS A 24 5.94 13.08 3.93
CA LYS A 24 7.10 13.88 3.49
C LYS A 24 7.07 14.07 1.97
N ASN A 25 7.50 15.24 1.50
CA ASN A 25 7.56 15.63 0.08
C ASN A 25 6.21 15.85 -0.63
N ALA A 26 5.10 15.96 0.10
CA ALA A 26 3.77 16.27 -0.46
C ALA A 26 3.77 17.43 -1.47
N LYS A 27 4.59 18.47 -1.22
CA LYS A 27 4.72 19.65 -2.10
C LYS A 27 5.24 19.33 -3.50
N LYS A 28 6.03 18.25 -3.66
CA LYS A 28 6.67 17.84 -4.92
C LYS A 28 5.87 16.76 -5.68
N LEU A 29 4.85 16.19 -5.05
CA LEU A 29 4.06 15.12 -5.64
C LEU A 29 2.97 15.68 -6.56
N ALA A 30 2.69 14.94 -7.64
CA ALA A 30 1.55 15.22 -8.51
C ALA A 30 0.24 14.87 -7.79
N LYS A 31 -0.89 15.39 -8.30
CA LYS A 31 -2.21 15.19 -7.68
C LYS A 31 -2.52 13.70 -7.46
N GLN A 32 -2.34 12.88 -8.50
CA GLN A 32 -2.61 11.45 -8.43
C GLN A 32 -1.73 10.74 -7.40
N ASP A 33 -0.42 10.99 -7.41
CA ASP A 33 0.51 10.41 -6.43
C ASP A 33 0.15 10.80 -5.00
N LEU A 34 -0.26 12.05 -4.79
CA LEU A 34 -0.66 12.58 -3.50
C LEU A 34 -1.94 11.90 -3.01
N VAL A 35 -2.93 11.70 -3.88
CA VAL A 35 -4.17 10.96 -3.59
C VAL A 35 -3.84 9.52 -3.15
N TYR A 36 -2.99 8.81 -3.88
CA TYR A 36 -2.60 7.44 -3.53
C TYR A 36 -1.84 7.36 -2.20
N LYS A 37 -0.89 8.28 -1.97
CA LYS A 37 -0.13 8.33 -0.71
C LYS A 37 -1.02 8.65 0.49
N ILE A 38 -2.02 9.50 0.33
CA ILE A 38 -3.00 9.81 1.37
C ILE A 38 -3.87 8.59 1.71
N LEU A 39 -4.28 7.81 0.70
CA LEU A 39 -5.05 6.58 0.94
C LEU A 39 -4.22 5.49 1.63
N ASP A 40 -2.96 5.34 1.22
CA ASP A 40 -2.00 4.42 1.83
C ASP A 40 -1.76 4.78 3.31
N GLN A 41 -1.52 6.06 3.61
CA GLN A 41 -1.32 6.53 4.97
C GLN A 41 -2.55 6.35 5.86
N GLN A 42 -3.77 6.49 5.30
CA GLN A 42 -5.00 6.18 6.02
C GLN A 42 -5.14 4.71 6.36
N ALA A 43 -4.71 3.81 5.47
CA ALA A 43 -4.72 2.38 5.74
C ALA A 43 -3.78 2.04 6.90
N VAL A 44 -2.56 2.57 6.88
CA VAL A 44 -1.56 2.36 7.95
C VAL A 44 -2.05 2.94 9.28
N SER A 45 -2.57 4.17 9.31
CA SER A 45 -3.08 4.78 10.54
C SER A 45 -4.35 4.15 11.06
N ALA A 46 -5.13 3.45 10.23
CA ALA A 46 -6.31 2.69 10.66
C ALA A 46 -5.95 1.34 11.29
N GLU A 47 -4.83 0.71 10.91
CA GLU A 47 -4.38 -0.54 11.50
C GLU A 47 -4.00 -0.41 12.99
N ASP A 48 -3.69 0.80 13.48
CA ASP A 48 -3.42 1.07 14.90
C ASP A 48 -4.70 1.07 15.79
N VAL A 49 -5.91 1.12 15.22
CA VAL A 49 -7.15 1.35 15.99
C VAL A 49 -8.16 0.18 15.95
N ALA A 50 -8.05 -0.80 15.04
CA ALA A 50 -8.89 -2.01 15.10
C ALA A 50 -8.32 -3.20 14.31
N PRO A 51 -8.35 -4.43 14.85
CA PRO A 51 -7.91 -5.62 14.13
C PRO A 51 -9.05 -6.11 13.22
N ALA A 52 -8.97 -5.89 11.90
CA ALA A 52 -9.85 -6.56 10.95
C ALA A 52 -9.22 -6.62 9.54
N PRO A 53 -9.54 -7.65 8.74
CA PRO A 53 -8.55 -8.53 8.14
C PRO A 53 -8.06 -8.06 6.76
N LYS A 54 -6.79 -8.37 6.52
CA LYS A 54 -6.10 -8.37 5.24
C LYS A 54 -7.01 -8.86 4.09
N LYS A 55 -7.43 -7.93 3.23
CA LYS A 55 -7.70 -8.19 1.81
C LYS A 55 -6.56 -7.51 1.05
N ALA A 56 -5.43 -8.18 0.87
CA ALA A 56 -5.17 -9.05 -0.27
C ALA A 56 -5.20 -8.30 -1.62
N SER A 57 -4.08 -7.67 -1.95
CA SER A 57 -3.56 -7.51 -3.32
C SER A 57 -2.23 -6.74 -3.22
N ALA A 58 -1.10 -7.44 -3.06
CA ALA A 58 -0.29 -8.04 -4.13
C ALA A 58 0.86 -7.10 -4.53
N GLN A 59 2.07 -7.39 -4.03
CA GLN A 59 3.32 -7.40 -4.81
C GLN A 59 4.51 -7.76 -3.92
N GLU A 60 4.74 -9.05 -3.67
CA GLU A 60 6.10 -9.55 -3.47
C GLU A 60 6.29 -10.73 -4.43
N ALA A 61 6.83 -10.38 -5.59
CA ALA A 61 7.49 -11.33 -6.46
C ALA A 61 8.86 -11.62 -5.86
N GLU A 62 9.10 -12.85 -5.40
CA GLU A 62 10.40 -13.49 -5.61
C GLU A 62 10.25 -15.02 -5.69
N PRO A 63 10.63 -15.64 -6.83
CA PRO A 63 10.54 -17.08 -7.03
C PRO A 63 11.87 -17.74 -6.64
N GLU A 64 12.09 -18.03 -5.35
CA GLU A 64 13.24 -18.84 -4.97
C GLU A 64 12.94 -19.80 -3.81
N ARG A 65 12.37 -20.96 -4.15
CA ARG A 65 12.74 -22.21 -3.46
C ARG A 65 13.02 -23.28 -4.49
N LYS A 66 14.27 -23.24 -4.95
CA LYS A 66 15.06 -24.33 -5.51
C LYS A 66 14.61 -25.71 -5.01
N MET A 67 14.30 -26.57 -5.98
CA MET A 67 14.63 -28.00 -6.01
C MET A 67 14.56 -28.74 -4.67
N ARG A 68 13.42 -29.37 -4.38
CA ARG A 68 13.48 -30.71 -3.77
C ARG A 68 13.57 -31.71 -4.91
N PRO A 69 14.72 -32.35 -5.17
CA PRO A 69 14.77 -33.43 -6.13
C PRO A 69 13.85 -34.54 -5.63
N ARG A 70 12.87 -34.90 -6.46
CA ARG A 70 12.12 -36.15 -6.32
C ARG A 70 13.10 -37.30 -6.50
N ARG A 71 13.76 -37.73 -5.42
CA ARG A 71 14.47 -39.00 -5.44
C ARG A 71 13.45 -40.12 -5.27
N ARG A 72 12.92 -40.57 -6.41
CA ARG A 72 12.49 -41.97 -6.57
C ARG A 72 13.75 -42.82 -6.55
N GLU A 73 13.83 -43.75 -5.60
CA GLU A 73 14.75 -44.90 -5.51
C GLU A 73 14.43 -45.53 -4.13
N ASN A 74 14.13 -46.81 -3.90
CA ASN A 74 14.16 -48.02 -4.71
C ASN A 74 13.15 -49.05 -4.17
N VAL A 75 12.85 -50.00 -5.04
CA VAL A 75 12.15 -51.28 -4.90
C VAL A 75 12.50 -52.05 -3.62
N ALA A 76 11.48 -52.66 -3.01
CA ALA A 76 11.58 -53.86 -2.17
C ALA A 76 10.49 -54.84 -2.60
#